data_AF-A0A1C5GEE7-F1
#
_entry.id   AF-A0A1C5GEE7-F1
#
_cell.length_a   1.000
_cell.length_b   1.000
_cell.length_c   1.000
_cell.angle_alpha   90.00
_cell.angle_beta   90.00
_cell.angle_gamma   90.00
#
_symmetry.space_group_name_H-M   'P 1'
#
loop_
_entity.id
_entity.type
_entity.pdbx_description
1 polymer ?
#
loop_
_entity_poly.entity_id
_entity_poly.type
_entity_poly.pdbx_seq_one_letter_code
_entity_poly.pdbx_strand_id
1 'polypeptide(L)'
;MYVDIACRVLLGTVLLAAAVGKVSGRAAYREFTRSVHDMGYQPAGPLAVAVIAAEFSAVVLLAVFPMAGFLLSAALLLAFTVAIAANLRRGGATCRCFGRTAAPLGRHHVWRNALLIGCAIAGALAPAGPVRPGEAVLAAVGALVAGVLVVMLDELRYLFGAADRT
;
A
#
# COMPACT_ATOMS: atom_id res chain seq x y z
N MET A 1 9.27 -1.58 -20.00
CA MET A 1 10.09 -0.36 -19.86
C MET A 1 9.34 0.83 -19.27
N TYR A 2 8.51 1.59 -20.01
CA TYR A 2 7.73 2.70 -19.39
C TYR A 2 6.70 2.19 -18.39
N VAL A 3 6.12 1.02 -18.65
CA VAL A 3 5.26 0.29 -17.72
C VAL A 3 6.00 -0.04 -16.42
N ASP A 4 7.26 -0.46 -16.50
CA ASP A 4 8.06 -0.76 -15.32
C ASP A 4 8.34 0.50 -14.48
N ILE A 5 8.74 1.60 -15.12
CA ILE A 5 8.92 2.90 -14.46
C ILE A 5 7.63 3.36 -13.80
N ALA A 6 6.51 3.32 -14.53
CA ALA A 6 5.21 3.70 -14.01
C ALA A 6 4.79 2.82 -12.82
N CYS A 7 4.96 1.50 -12.91
CA CYS A 7 4.61 0.58 -11.83
C CYS A 7 5.49 0.80 -10.59
N ARG A 8 6.79 1.07 -10.74
CA ARG A 8 7.68 1.40 -9.60
C ARG A 8 7.25 2.68 -8.91
N VAL A 9 6.98 3.74 -9.68
CA VAL A 9 6.58 5.03 -9.12
C VAL A 9 5.23 4.90 -8.42
N LEU A 10 4.27 4.21 -9.03
CA LEU A 10 2.95 3.98 -8.45
C LEU A 10 3.06 3.19 -7.13
N LEU A 11 3.71 2.02 -7.15
CA LEU A 11 3.87 1.16 -5.97
C LEU A 11 4.69 1.85 -4.89
N GLY A 12 5.79 2.50 -5.26
CA GLY A 12 6.65 3.24 -4.35
C GLY A 12 5.89 4.39 -3.67
N THR A 13 5.09 5.15 -4.41
CA THR A 13 4.28 6.25 -3.85
C THR A 13 3.27 5.72 -2.84
N VAL A 14 2.54 4.65 -3.18
CA VAL A 14 1.51 4.08 -2.29
C VAL A 14 2.14 3.46 -1.04
N LEU A 15 3.22 2.69 -1.18
CA LEU A 15 3.93 2.07 -0.05
C LEU A 15 4.60 3.11 0.84
N LEU A 16 5.17 4.15 0.26
CA LEU A 16 5.77 5.25 1.02
C LEU A 16 4.70 6.02 1.80
N ALA A 17 3.57 6.36 1.18
CA ALA A 17 2.45 6.98 1.87
C ALA A 17 1.93 6.09 3.02
N ALA A 18 1.85 4.78 2.79
CA ALA A 18 1.45 3.81 3.81
C ALA A 18 2.44 3.73 4.98
N ALA A 19 3.74 3.76 4.70
CA ALA A 19 4.79 3.72 5.72
C ALA A 19 4.84 5.01 6.52
N VAL A 20 4.85 6.16 5.83
CA VAL A 20 4.83 7.50 6.44
C VAL A 20 3.60 7.68 7.32
N GLY A 21 2.43 7.21 6.87
CA GLY A 21 1.20 7.25 7.67
C GLY A 21 1.27 6.45 8.98
N LYS A 22 2.12 5.42 9.07
CA LYS A 22 2.31 4.62 10.30
C LYS A 22 3.32 5.23 11.27
N VAL A 23 4.26 6.03 10.76
CA VAL A 23 5.34 6.65 11.57
C VAL A 23 5.13 8.14 11.84
N SER A 24 4.12 8.77 11.22
CA SER A 24 3.81 10.20 11.34
C SER A 24 3.38 10.63 12.76
N GLY A 25 3.10 9.68 13.66
CA GLY A 25 2.83 9.99 15.06
C GLY A 25 2.79 8.77 15.98
N ARG A 26 3.07 9.00 17.27
CA ARG A 26 2.99 7.95 18.30
C ARG A 26 1.60 7.33 18.43
N ALA A 27 0.55 8.11 18.18
CA ALA A 27 -0.84 7.63 18.18
C ALA A 27 -1.08 6.66 17.01
N ALA A 28 -0.68 7.04 15.79
CA ALA A 28 -0.82 6.20 14.59
C ALA A 28 -0.08 4.86 14.73
N TYR A 29 1.14 4.88 15.26
CA TYR A 29 1.93 3.66 15.51
C TYR A 29 1.27 2.74 16.55
N ARG A 30 0.78 3.30 17.66
CA ARG A 30 0.06 2.53 18.70
C ARG A 30 -1.24 1.93 18.15
N GLU A 31 -1.96 2.67 17.33
CA GLU A 31 -3.20 2.23 16.68
C GLU A 31 -2.95 1.04 15.72
N PHE A 32 -1.87 1.11 14.94
CA PHE A 32 -1.45 0.02 14.07
C PHE A 32 -1.05 -1.22 14.88
N THR A 33 -0.24 -1.04 15.92
CA THR A 33 0.19 -2.13 16.81
C THR A 33 -1.00 -2.80 17.50
N ARG A 34 -1.99 -2.01 17.94
CA ARG A 34 -3.25 -2.52 18.50
C ARG A 34 -4.04 -3.33 17.46
N SER A 35 -4.09 -2.88 16.21
CA SER A 35 -4.74 -3.65 15.14
C SER A 35 -4.06 -5.00 14.89
N VAL A 36 -2.72 -5.03 14.92
CA VAL A 36 -1.94 -6.28 14.81
C VAL A 36 -2.28 -7.24 15.96
N HIS A 37 -2.36 -6.70 17.17
CA HIS A 37 -2.77 -7.44 18.36
C HIS A 37 -4.21 -7.98 18.25
N ASP A 38 -5.17 -7.14 17.87
CA ASP A 38 -6.59 -7.49 17.76
C ASP A 38 -6.85 -8.53 16.67
N MET A 39 -6.00 -8.59 15.64
CA MET A 39 -6.02 -9.64 14.62
C MET A 39 -5.48 -10.99 15.13
N GLY A 40 -4.90 -11.02 16.33
CA GLY A 40 -4.36 -12.21 16.99
C GLY A 40 -2.89 -12.48 16.67
N TYR A 41 -2.17 -11.52 16.05
CA TYR A 41 -0.75 -11.69 15.76
C TYR A 41 0.11 -11.26 16.95
N GLN A 42 0.94 -12.19 17.43
CA GLN A 42 1.85 -11.99 18.54
C GLN A 42 3.27 -12.39 18.12
N PRO A 43 4.31 -11.62 18.47
CA PRO A 43 4.26 -10.36 19.22
C PRO A 43 3.93 -9.15 18.31
N ALA A 44 2.91 -8.35 18.69
CA ALA A 44 2.36 -7.29 17.83
C ALA A 44 3.34 -6.14 17.55
N GLY A 45 4.16 -5.76 18.54
CA GLY A 45 5.14 -4.69 18.41
C GLY A 45 6.26 -5.01 17.41
N PRO A 46 7.02 -6.11 17.58
CA PRO A 46 8.03 -6.53 16.63
C PRO A 46 7.48 -6.74 15.22
N LEU A 47 6.27 -7.32 15.11
CA LEU A 47 5.63 -7.49 13.80
C LEU A 47 5.28 -6.14 13.15
N ALA A 48 4.80 -5.16 13.94
CA ALA A 48 4.53 -3.82 13.43
C ALA A 48 5.80 -3.14 12.89
N VAL A 49 6.92 -3.26 13.61
CA VAL A 49 8.23 -2.77 13.15
C VAL A 49 8.68 -3.51 11.90
N ALA A 50 8.54 -4.83 11.86
CA ALA A 50 8.92 -5.65 10.70
C ALA A 50 8.13 -5.25 9.44
N VAL A 51 6.83 -4.98 9.57
CA VAL A 51 6.00 -4.50 8.46
C VAL A 51 6.46 -3.13 7.96
N ILE A 52 6.67 -2.17 8.86
CA ILE A 52 7.14 -0.83 8.48
C ILE A 52 8.52 -0.92 7.80
N ALA A 53 9.42 -1.72 8.36
CA ALA A 53 10.74 -1.95 7.77
C ALA A 53 10.65 -2.60 6.39
N ALA A 54 9.73 -3.56 6.20
CA ALA A 54 9.49 -4.18 4.91
C ALA A 54 8.90 -3.19 3.89
N GLU A 55 8.01 -2.29 4.30
CA GLU A 55 7.47 -1.23 3.42
C GLU A 55 8.58 -0.28 2.94
N PHE A 56 9.44 0.20 3.84
CA PHE A 56 10.59 1.02 3.44
C PHE A 56 11.58 0.25 2.56
N SER A 57 11.84 -1.01 2.93
CA SER A 57 12.73 -1.87 2.13
C SER A 57 12.17 -2.09 0.73
N ALA A 58 10.85 -2.24 0.57
CA ALA A 58 10.21 -2.38 -0.75
C ALA A 58 10.39 -1.12 -1.59
N VAL A 59 10.27 0.08 -1.01
CA VAL A 59 10.52 1.36 -1.71
C VAL A 59 11.98 1.44 -2.18
N VAL A 60 12.93 1.11 -1.31
CA VAL A 60 14.37 1.10 -1.66
C VAL A 60 14.67 0.04 -2.72
N LEU A 61 14.12 -1.16 -2.59
CA LEU A 61 14.30 -2.25 -3.54
C LEU A 61 13.68 -1.92 -4.90
N LEU A 62 12.52 -1.27 -4.96
CA LEU A 62 11.95 -0.81 -6.23
C LEU A 62 12.87 0.18 -6.96
N ALA A 63 13.65 0.97 -6.22
CA ALA A 63 14.61 1.90 -6.80
C ALA A 63 15.92 1.22 -7.25
N VAL A 64 16.45 0.29 -6.45
CA VAL A 64 17.80 -0.29 -6.66
C VAL A 64 17.76 -1.67 -7.33
N PHE A 65 16.87 -2.56 -6.89
CA PHE A 65 16.71 -3.94 -7.37
C PHE A 65 15.25 -4.25 -7.73
N PRO A 66 14.81 -3.82 -8.92
CA PRO A 66 13.40 -3.71 -9.28
C PRO A 66 12.59 -5.00 -9.13
N MET A 67 13.15 -6.13 -9.58
CA MET A 67 12.49 -7.42 -9.43
C MET A 67 12.24 -7.80 -7.97
N ALA A 68 13.24 -7.62 -7.11
CA ALA A 68 13.10 -7.86 -5.67
C ALA A 68 12.09 -6.87 -5.05
N GLY A 69 12.09 -5.61 -5.52
CA GLY A 69 11.10 -4.60 -5.13
C GLY A 69 9.67 -4.98 -5.49
N PHE A 70 9.43 -5.46 -6.71
CA PHE A 70 8.12 -5.94 -7.16
C PHE A 70 7.66 -7.17 -6.39
N LEU A 71 8.55 -8.15 -6.18
CA LEU A 71 8.24 -9.36 -5.41
C LEU A 71 7.87 -9.02 -3.96
N LEU A 72 8.66 -8.18 -3.30
CA LEU A 72 8.37 -7.75 -1.92
C LEU A 72 7.08 -6.92 -1.85
N SER A 73 6.87 -6.01 -2.79
CA SER A 73 5.63 -5.23 -2.88
C SER A 73 4.41 -6.12 -3.07
N ALA A 74 4.48 -7.10 -3.97
CA ALA A 74 3.41 -8.06 -4.19
C ALA A 74 3.15 -8.90 -2.94
N ALA A 75 4.19 -9.38 -2.26
CA ALA A 75 4.08 -10.14 -1.02
C ALA A 75 3.43 -9.32 0.10
N LEU A 76 3.83 -8.05 0.28
CA LEU A 76 3.22 -7.14 1.25
C LEU A 76 1.75 -6.85 0.92
N LEU A 77 1.45 -6.54 -0.34
CA LEU A 77 0.08 -6.30 -0.79
C LEU A 77 -0.80 -7.54 -0.60
N LEU A 78 -0.28 -8.74 -0.87
CA LEU A 78 -0.98 -9.99 -0.64
C LEU A 78 -1.23 -10.21 0.86
N ALA A 79 -0.21 -10.03 1.71
CA ALA A 79 -0.32 -10.17 3.16
C ALA A 79 -1.37 -9.20 3.72
N PHE A 80 -1.36 -7.94 3.28
CA PHE A 80 -2.38 -6.96 3.64
C PHE A 80 -3.77 -7.37 3.14
N THR A 81 -3.88 -7.88 1.91
CA THR A 81 -5.16 -8.35 1.36
C THR A 81 -5.72 -9.51 2.17
N VAL A 82 -4.88 -10.48 2.55
CA VAL A 82 -5.27 -11.63 3.39
C VAL A 82 -5.69 -11.17 4.78
N ALA A 83 -4.92 -10.27 5.42
CA ALA A 83 -5.27 -9.72 6.73
C ALA A 83 -6.62 -8.98 6.69
N ILE A 84 -6.85 -8.16 5.65
CA ILE A 84 -8.12 -7.46 5.43
C ILE A 84 -9.27 -8.44 5.23
N ALA A 85 -9.09 -9.45 4.37
CA ALA A 85 -10.13 -10.44 4.08
C ALA A 85 -10.45 -11.30 5.32
N ALA A 86 -9.44 -11.68 6.10
CA ALA A 86 -9.62 -12.41 7.35
C ALA A 86 -10.40 -11.58 8.37
N ASN A 87 -10.10 -10.27 8.50
CA ASN A 87 -10.82 -9.36 9.38
C ASN A 87 -12.29 -9.19 8.95
N LEU A 88 -12.54 -9.03 7.64
CA LEU A 88 -13.88 -8.90 7.09
C LEU A 88 -14.73 -10.18 7.33
N ARG A 89 -14.11 -11.35 7.22
CA ARG A 89 -14.75 -12.65 7.53
C ARG A 89 -15.08 -12.83 9.01
N ARG A 90 -14.37 -12.15 9.92
CA ARG A 90 -14.61 -12.18 11.37
C ARG A 90 -15.70 -11.20 11.83
N GLY A 91 -16.39 -10.52 10.91
CA GLY A 91 -17.47 -9.57 11.25
C GLY A 91 -17.00 -8.21 11.77
N GLY A 92 -15.69 -7.96 11.76
CA GLY A 92 -15.07 -6.74 12.28
C GLY A 92 -14.93 -5.66 11.21
N ALA A 93 -15.91 -4.75 11.14
CA ALA A 93 -15.94 -3.65 10.19
C ALA A 93 -14.84 -2.57 10.40
N THR A 94 -13.76 -2.81 11.14
CA THR A 94 -12.74 -1.78 11.43
C THR A 94 -11.32 -2.35 11.34
N CYS A 95 -10.50 -1.83 10.42
CA CYS A 95 -9.03 -2.01 10.38
C CYS A 95 -8.48 -0.59 10.53
N ARG A 96 -7.60 -0.37 11.50
CA ARG A 96 -6.95 0.93 11.72
C ARG A 96 -5.56 0.94 11.07
N CYS A 97 -5.45 0.23 9.95
CA CYS A 97 -4.20 -0.23 9.32
C CYS A 97 -3.38 0.90 8.66
N PHE A 98 -3.91 2.13 8.68
CA PHE A 98 -3.27 3.37 8.23
C PHE A 98 -3.16 4.43 9.35
N GLY A 99 -3.18 4.03 10.62
CA GLY A 99 -3.04 4.97 11.75
C GLY A 99 -4.21 5.94 11.93
N ARG A 100 -5.32 5.74 11.19
CA ARG A 100 -6.55 6.54 11.25
C ARG A 100 -7.65 5.80 12.01
N THR A 101 -8.47 6.57 12.73
CA THR A 101 -9.64 6.15 13.51
C THR A 101 -10.59 5.30 12.66
N ALA A 102 -10.70 4.01 13.04
CA ALA A 102 -11.73 3.04 12.65
C ALA A 102 -12.50 3.33 11.33
N ALA A 103 -11.81 3.25 10.19
CA ALA A 103 -12.46 3.30 8.89
C ALA A 103 -13.18 1.98 8.60
N PRO A 104 -14.39 1.99 8.00
CA PRO A 104 -15.07 0.79 7.57
C PRO A 104 -14.29 0.14 6.43
N LEU A 105 -13.78 -1.08 6.62
CA LEU A 105 -13.07 -1.76 5.54
C LEU A 105 -14.06 -2.31 4.52
N GLY A 106 -14.21 -1.56 3.43
CA GLY A 106 -14.98 -2.00 2.28
C GLY A 106 -14.22 -2.96 1.36
N ARG A 107 -14.97 -3.69 0.55
CA ARG A 107 -14.46 -4.53 -0.58
C ARG A 107 -13.55 -3.75 -1.52
N HIS A 108 -13.60 -2.42 -1.49
CA HIS A 108 -12.76 -1.54 -2.30
C HIS A 108 -11.25 -1.69 -2.03
N HIS A 109 -10.81 -1.88 -0.78
CA HIS A 109 -9.38 -2.06 -0.50
C HIS A 109 -8.83 -3.35 -1.11
N VAL A 110 -9.68 -4.38 -1.24
CA VAL A 110 -9.32 -5.64 -1.90
C VAL A 110 -9.13 -5.41 -3.41
N TRP A 111 -10.03 -4.67 -4.07
CA TRP A 111 -9.88 -4.32 -5.48
C TRP A 111 -8.66 -3.44 -5.73
N ARG A 112 -8.40 -2.44 -4.87
CA ARG A 112 -7.22 -1.58 -4.95
C ARG A 112 -5.93 -2.41 -4.83
N ASN A 113 -5.83 -3.28 -3.84
CA ASN A 113 -4.65 -4.15 -3.71
C ASN A 113 -4.52 -5.15 -4.86
N ALA A 114 -5.63 -5.70 -5.36
CA ALA A 114 -5.60 -6.59 -6.53
C ALA A 114 -5.08 -5.88 -7.78
N LEU A 115 -5.51 -4.64 -8.02
CA LEU A 115 -4.99 -3.79 -9.10
C LEU A 115 -3.49 -3.51 -8.92
N LEU A 116 -3.05 -3.16 -7.71
CA LEU A 116 -1.64 -2.92 -7.41
C LEU A 116 -0.78 -4.19 -7.56
N ILE A 117 -1.30 -5.37 -7.21
CA ILE A 117 -0.65 -6.66 -7.47
C ILE A 117 -0.54 -6.89 -8.98
N GLY A 118 -1.58 -6.59 -9.75
CA GLY A 118 -1.55 -6.62 -11.21
C GLY A 118 -0.46 -5.70 -11.78
N CYS A 119 -0.32 -4.48 -11.25
CA CYS A 119 0.76 -3.57 -11.61
C CYS A 119 2.15 -4.12 -11.24
N ALA A 120 2.30 -4.78 -10.09
CA ALA A 120 3.57 -5.40 -9.72
C ALA A 120 3.96 -6.52 -10.69
N ILE A 121 3.00 -7.36 -11.09
CA ILE A 121 3.22 -8.43 -12.09
C ILE A 121 3.54 -7.83 -13.46
N ALA A 122 2.78 -6.83 -13.91
CA ALA A 122 2.99 -6.17 -15.18
C ALA A 122 4.35 -5.45 -15.25
N GLY A 123 4.77 -4.81 -14.15
CA GLY A 123 6.10 -4.20 -14.02
C GLY A 123 7.21 -5.23 -14.07
N ALA A 124 7.07 -6.36 -13.36
CA ALA A 124 8.05 -7.44 -13.35
C ALA A 124 8.22 -8.15 -14.69
N LEU A 125 7.14 -8.28 -15.47
CA LEU A 125 7.13 -8.90 -16.79
C LEU A 125 7.41 -7.91 -17.94
N ALA A 126 7.59 -6.63 -17.63
CA ALA A 126 7.74 -5.62 -18.67
C ALA A 126 9.04 -5.83 -19.45
N PRO A 127 8.99 -5.89 -20.80
CA PRO A 127 10.19 -6.08 -21.61
C PRO A 127 11.16 -4.90 -21.45
N ALA A 128 12.46 -5.25 -21.45
CA ALA A 128 13.56 -4.30 -21.49
C ALA A 128 13.74 -3.75 -22.92
N GLY A 129 14.09 -2.48 -23.04
CA GLY A 129 14.31 -1.82 -24.32
C GLY A 129 15.05 -0.49 -24.17
N PRO A 130 15.17 0.31 -25.24
CA PRO A 130 15.73 1.67 -25.18
C PRO A 130 14.76 2.70 -24.56
N VAL A 131 15.14 3.31 -23.43
CA VAL A 131 14.34 4.34 -22.74
C VAL A 131 14.58 5.71 -23.38
N ARG A 132 13.53 6.41 -23.81
CA ARG A 132 13.62 7.83 -24.13
C ARG A 132 13.30 8.65 -22.86
N PRO A 133 14.17 9.60 -22.45
CA PRO A 133 14.02 10.30 -21.18
C PRO A 133 12.70 11.09 -21.08
N GLY A 134 12.23 11.70 -22.17
CA GLY A 134 10.95 12.44 -22.16
C GLY A 134 9.73 11.56 -21.90
N GLU A 135 9.67 10.39 -22.55
CA GLU A 135 8.58 9.42 -22.35
C GLU A 135 8.64 8.78 -20.95
N ALA A 136 9.85 8.61 -20.40
CA ALA A 136 10.04 8.12 -19.03
C ALA A 136 9.56 9.13 -17.97
N VAL A 137 9.85 10.42 -18.15
CA VAL A 137 9.36 11.47 -17.24
C VAL A 137 7.83 11.54 -17.28
N LEU A 138 7.23 11.47 -18.47
CA LEU A 138 5.78 11.48 -18.60
C LEU A 138 5.13 10.27 -17.91
N ALA A 139 5.70 9.07 -18.10
CA ALA A 139 5.23 7.86 -17.43
C ALA A 139 5.37 7.95 -15.91
N ALA A 140 6.48 8.49 -15.40
CA ALA A 140 6.71 8.69 -13.98
C ALA A 140 5.74 9.71 -13.37
N VAL A 141 5.55 10.87 -14.01
CA VAL A 141 4.60 11.89 -13.54
C VAL A 141 3.17 11.36 -13.57
N GLY A 142 2.77 10.67 -14.64
CA GLY A 142 1.45 10.05 -14.74
C GLY A 142 1.21 9.01 -13.63
N ALA A 143 2.21 8.17 -13.35
CA ALA A 143 2.14 7.20 -12.28
C ALA A 143 2.13 7.83 -10.87
N LEU A 144 2.89 8.91 -10.67
CA LEU A 144 2.89 9.67 -9.43
C LEU A 144 1.51 10.28 -9.16
N VAL A 145 0.93 10.95 -10.16
CA VAL A 145 -0.42 11.52 -10.08
C VAL A 145 -1.45 10.42 -9.80
N ALA A 146 -1.36 9.29 -10.51
CA ALA A 146 -2.24 8.15 -10.25
C ALA A 146 -2.06 7.60 -8.82
N GLY A 147 -0.83 7.49 -8.31
CA GLY A 147 -0.57 7.04 -6.95
C GLY A 147 -1.12 7.98 -5.90
N VAL A 148 -0.94 9.29 -6.07
CA VAL A 148 -1.52 10.32 -5.20
C VAL A 148 -3.04 10.25 -5.25
N LEU A 149 -3.64 10.13 -6.44
CA LEU A 149 -5.09 9.99 -6.58
C LEU A 149 -5.61 8.72 -5.88
N VAL A 150 -4.91 7.59 -5.98
CA VAL A 150 -5.28 6.36 -5.26
C VAL A 150 -5.27 6.58 -3.75
N VAL A 151 -4.23 7.23 -3.22
CA VAL A 151 -4.13 7.56 -1.78
C VAL A 151 -5.25 8.53 -1.37
N MET A 152 -5.48 9.59 -2.16
CA MET A 152 -6.51 10.59 -1.90
C MET A 152 -7.93 10.04 -2.03
N LEU A 153 -8.19 9.09 -2.95
CA LEU A 153 -9.49 8.44 -3.10
C LEU A 153 -9.87 7.65 -1.85
N ASP A 154 -8.90 7.01 -1.20
CA ASP A 154 -9.13 6.38 0.09
C ASP A 154 -9.46 7.41 1.18
N GLU A 155 -8.79 8.56 1.18
CA GLU A 155 -9.06 9.63 2.14
C GLU A 155 -10.43 10.31 1.92
N LEU A 156 -10.78 10.60 0.67
CA LEU A 156 -12.05 11.21 0.30
C LEU A 156 -13.21 10.27 0.63
N ARG A 157 -13.10 8.97 0.30
CA ARG A 157 -14.16 8.00 0.64
C ARG A 157 -14.31 7.80 2.14
N TYR A 158 -13.22 7.90 2.90
CA TYR A 158 -13.32 7.95 4.35
C TYR A 158 -14.11 9.17 4.81
N LEU A 159 -13.80 10.36 4.26
CA LEU A 159 -14.45 11.61 4.66
C LEU A 159 -15.95 11.59 4.35
N PHE A 160 -16.33 11.17 3.14
CA PHE A 160 -17.73 11.10 2.73
C PHE A 160 -18.48 9.92 3.37
N GLY A 161 -17.85 8.74 3.53
CA GLY A 161 -18.47 7.59 4.22
C GLY A 161 -18.59 7.75 5.75
N ALA A 162 -17.90 8.74 6.33
CA ALA A 162 -18.13 9.19 7.70
C ALA A 162 -19.33 10.14 7.81
N ALA A 163 -19.60 10.93 6.78
CA ALA A 163 -20.76 11.83 6.72
C ALA A 163 -22.09 11.06 6.55
N ASP A 164 -22.07 9.90 5.88
CA ASP A 164 -23.27 9.06 5.70
C ASP A 164 -23.73 8.31 6.98
N ARG A 165 -23.01 8.47 8.11
CA ARG A 165 -23.33 7.81 9.40
C ARG A 165 -23.75 8.77 10.52
N THR A 166 -24.03 10.02 10.19
CA THR A 166 -24.67 11.01 11.08
C THR A 166 -26.12 11.22 10.70
#